data_AF-A0A7J8D496-F1
#
_entry.id   AF-A0A7J8D496-F1
#
_cell.length_a   1.000
_cell.length_b   1.000
_cell.length_c   1.000
_cell.angle_alpha   90.00
_cell.angle_beta   90.00
_cell.angle_gamma   90.00
#
_symmetry.space_group_name_H-M   'P 1'
#
loop_
_entity.id
_entity.type
_entity.pdbx_description
1 polymer ?
#
loop_
_entity_poly.entity_id
_entity_poly.type
_entity_poly.pdbx_seq_one_letter_code
_entity_poly.pdbx_strand_id
1 'polypeptide(L)'
;MQAAAAASVPFLLLCALGTCPPARCGRAGDASLTELERRNENRFLERQSIVPLRLIYRSGGEDQTGHDALDTRVRGDPGSGQLTHVDQASFQVDVFGTSFILDVMLNHDLLSSEYIERHVEHGGKTVEVKGGEHCYYQGHVRGNLASFVALSTCHGLHGMFYDGNHTYLIEPEENDTSQEDFHFHSVYKSRLFEFPLDDLPSGMIL
;
A
#
# COMPACT_ATOMS: atom_id res chain seq x y z
N MET A 1 7.79 68.80 -8.99
CA MET A 1 7.10 69.39 -7.83
C MET A 1 5.62 69.06 -7.98
N GLN A 2 5.04 68.44 -6.93
CA GLN A 2 3.61 68.32 -6.57
C GLN A 2 2.62 67.75 -7.61
N ALA A 3 2.10 66.54 -7.42
CA ALA A 3 1.01 66.13 -6.51
C ALA A 3 -0.38 66.45 -7.07
N ALA A 4 -1.19 65.41 -7.29
CA ALA A 4 -2.64 65.54 -7.36
C ALA A 4 -3.30 64.32 -6.71
N ALA A 5 -4.23 64.63 -5.82
CA ALA A 5 -4.89 63.76 -4.88
C ALA A 5 -6.06 62.96 -5.49
N ALA A 6 -6.51 61.99 -4.71
CA ALA A 6 -7.61 61.08 -4.91
C ALA A 6 -8.99 61.73 -5.14
N ALA A 7 -9.87 61.00 -5.84
CA ALA A 7 -11.29 60.90 -5.50
C ALA A 7 -11.92 59.64 -6.14
N SER A 8 -12.27 58.69 -5.28
CA SER A 8 -13.35 57.69 -5.43
C SER A 8 -14.71 58.42 -5.50
N VAL A 9 -15.85 57.98 -6.03
CA VAL A 9 -16.59 56.71 -6.24
C VAL A 9 -17.73 57.10 -7.26
N PRO A 10 -18.86 56.38 -7.50
CA PRO A 10 -19.19 54.94 -7.52
C PRO A 10 -19.99 54.49 -8.78
N PHE A 11 -19.98 53.18 -9.00
CA PHE A 11 -21.13 52.29 -9.28
C PHE A 11 -22.36 52.88 -10.03
N LEU A 12 -22.63 52.36 -11.23
CA LEU A 12 -23.99 52.12 -11.71
C LEU A 12 -23.99 50.97 -12.75
N LEU A 13 -24.46 49.81 -12.28
CA LEU A 13 -25.34 48.83 -12.94
C LEU A 13 -25.61 49.00 -14.45
N LEU A 14 -25.45 47.92 -15.24
CA LEU A 14 -26.56 47.02 -15.60
C LEU A 14 -26.10 45.91 -16.58
N CYS A 15 -26.44 44.68 -16.22
CA CYS A 15 -26.38 43.50 -17.07
C CYS A 15 -27.31 43.62 -18.28
N ALA A 16 -26.85 43.25 -19.46
CA ALA A 16 -27.71 42.63 -20.48
C ALA A 16 -26.86 41.88 -21.53
N LEU A 17 -27.08 40.56 -21.59
CA LEU A 17 -26.90 39.68 -22.75
C LEU A 17 -25.45 39.41 -23.22
N GLY A 18 -24.72 38.62 -22.44
CA GLY A 18 -23.53 37.90 -22.91
C GLY A 18 -23.92 36.51 -23.41
N THR A 19 -24.04 36.33 -24.72
CA THR A 19 -23.96 35.00 -25.34
C THR A 19 -22.49 34.58 -25.35
N CYS A 20 -22.12 33.62 -24.49
CA CYS A 20 -20.82 32.97 -24.60
C CYS A 20 -20.80 32.06 -25.84
N PRO A 21 -19.79 32.16 -26.72
CA PRO A 21 -19.58 31.17 -27.78
C PRO A 21 -19.26 29.80 -27.15
N PRO A 22 -19.55 28.67 -27.84
CA PRO A 22 -19.25 27.35 -27.32
C PRO A 22 -17.73 27.11 -27.46
N ALA A 23 -16.94 27.72 -26.57
CA ALA A 23 -15.64 27.18 -26.26
C ALA A 23 -15.89 25.81 -25.62
N ARG A 24 -15.42 24.76 -26.29
CA ARG A 24 -15.43 23.38 -25.79
C ARG A 24 -14.94 23.39 -24.35
N CYS A 25 -15.88 23.20 -23.42
CA CYS A 25 -15.57 22.74 -22.08
C CYS A 25 -15.03 21.32 -22.28
N GLY A 26 -13.71 21.19 -22.32
CA GLY A 26 -13.06 19.88 -22.31
C GLY A 26 -13.48 19.18 -21.03
N ARG A 27 -14.23 18.09 -21.16
CA ARG A 27 -14.47 17.17 -20.04
C ARG A 27 -13.10 16.72 -19.54
N ALA A 28 -12.78 17.14 -18.33
CA ALA A 28 -11.85 16.39 -17.49
C ALA A 28 -12.56 15.10 -17.07
N GLY A 29 -11.92 13.97 -17.30
CA GLY A 29 -12.48 12.65 -17.06
C GLY A 29 -12.30 11.79 -18.30
N ASP A 30 -11.65 10.65 -18.10
CA ASP A 30 -11.30 9.62 -19.08
C ASP A 30 -9.89 9.80 -19.67
N ALA A 31 -8.88 9.84 -18.79
CA ALA A 31 -7.65 9.13 -19.13
C ALA A 31 -8.07 7.67 -19.36
N SER A 32 -7.94 7.21 -20.61
CA SER A 32 -8.31 5.85 -20.99
C SER A 32 -7.51 4.87 -20.12
N LEU A 33 -8.15 3.79 -19.67
CA LEU A 33 -7.52 2.68 -18.95
C LEU A 33 -6.23 2.19 -19.66
N THR A 34 -6.23 2.30 -20.99
CA THR A 34 -5.09 2.00 -21.87
C THR A 34 -3.89 2.96 -21.74
N GLU A 35 -4.07 4.20 -21.28
CA GLU A 35 -2.99 5.18 -21.09
C GLU A 35 -2.29 5.01 -19.73
N LEU A 36 -3.02 4.56 -18.71
CA LEU A 36 -2.48 4.12 -17.41
C LEU A 36 -1.65 2.83 -17.58
N GLU A 37 -2.19 1.86 -18.32
CA GLU A 37 -1.49 0.60 -18.67
C GLU A 37 -0.23 0.86 -19.49
N ARG A 38 -0.24 1.79 -20.46
CA ARG A 38 0.94 2.11 -21.28
C ARG A 38 2.05 2.84 -20.51
N ARG A 39 1.71 3.55 -19.42
CA ARG A 39 2.69 4.17 -18.52
C ARG A 39 3.36 3.11 -17.62
N ASN A 40 2.65 2.02 -17.33
CA ASN A 40 3.06 0.91 -16.47
C ASN A 40 4.17 0.04 -17.11
N GLU A 41 4.08 -0.25 -18.41
CA GLU A 41 5.02 -1.14 -19.12
C GLU A 41 6.50 -0.69 -19.11
N ASN A 42 6.78 0.60 -18.86
CA ASN A 42 8.13 1.14 -18.86
C ASN A 42 8.79 1.25 -17.48
N ARG A 43 8.04 1.03 -16.39
CA ARG A 43 8.51 1.24 -15.01
C ARG A 43 9.15 0.00 -14.40
N PHE A 44 8.77 -1.16 -14.88
CA PHE A 44 9.31 -2.43 -14.44
C PHE A 44 10.34 -2.95 -15.45
N LEU A 45 11.49 -3.39 -14.93
CA LEU A 45 12.49 -4.11 -15.72
C LEU A 45 11.97 -5.49 -16.08
N GLU A 46 11.41 -6.17 -15.07
CA GLU A 46 11.13 -7.59 -15.09
C GLU A 46 9.92 -7.88 -14.18
N ARG A 47 9.13 -8.89 -14.53
CA ARG A 47 8.04 -9.45 -13.70
C ARG A 47 8.26 -10.96 -13.61
N GLN A 48 8.07 -11.53 -12.43
CA GLN A 48 8.12 -12.98 -12.22
C GLN A 48 7.02 -13.40 -11.24
N SER A 49 6.35 -14.51 -11.54
CA SER A 49 5.41 -15.17 -10.62
C SER A 49 6.20 -16.15 -9.74
N ILE A 50 5.93 -16.14 -8.44
CA ILE A 50 6.63 -16.93 -7.42
C ILE A 50 5.66 -17.44 -6.36
N VAL A 51 6.13 -18.35 -5.51
CA VAL A 51 5.46 -18.76 -4.28
C VAL A 51 6.37 -18.40 -3.10
N PRO A 52 6.08 -17.31 -2.36
CA PRO A 52 6.88 -16.95 -1.19
C PRO A 52 6.59 -17.92 -0.04
N LEU A 53 7.53 -18.01 0.90
CA LEU A 53 7.40 -18.92 2.06
C LEU A 53 7.51 -18.13 3.36
N ARG A 54 6.71 -18.49 4.37
CA ARG A 54 6.91 -18.01 5.73
C ARG A 54 7.88 -18.94 6.46
N LEU A 55 8.94 -18.38 7.04
CA LEU A 55 9.92 -19.14 7.82
C LEU A 55 9.47 -19.20 9.29
N ILE A 56 9.36 -20.42 9.85
CA ILE A 56 9.01 -20.64 11.25
C ILE A 56 10.22 -21.19 12.00
N TYR A 57 10.64 -20.51 13.06
CA TYR A 57 11.70 -20.98 13.95
C TYR A 57 11.15 -21.98 14.95
N ARG A 58 11.57 -23.25 14.86
CA ARG A 58 11.29 -24.24 15.90
C ARG A 58 12.37 -24.15 16.97
N SER A 59 12.04 -23.68 18.17
CA SER A 59 12.99 -23.67 19.30
C SER A 59 13.45 -25.09 19.61
N GLY A 60 14.67 -25.45 19.20
CA GLY A 60 15.27 -26.78 19.47
C GLY A 60 16.37 -27.24 18.50
N GLY A 61 16.58 -26.58 17.37
CA GLY A 61 17.67 -26.85 16.42
C GLY A 61 17.64 -25.81 15.30
N GLU A 62 18.78 -25.54 14.66
CA GLU A 62 18.99 -24.51 13.61
C GLU A 62 18.20 -24.75 12.29
N ASP A 63 17.07 -25.46 12.34
CA ASP A 63 16.28 -25.84 11.18
C ASP A 63 15.10 -24.87 11.00
N GLN A 64 15.22 -23.97 10.02
CA GLN A 64 14.12 -23.10 9.57
C GLN A 64 13.26 -23.90 8.61
N THR A 65 12.04 -24.26 9.02
CA THR A 65 11.09 -24.91 8.10
C THR A 65 10.28 -23.83 7.39
N GLY A 66 10.36 -23.80 6.06
CA GLY A 66 9.48 -22.99 5.22
C GLY A 66 8.09 -23.61 5.19
N HIS A 67 7.06 -22.77 5.35
CA HIS A 67 5.67 -23.15 5.20
C HIS A 67 5.01 -22.30 4.10
N ASP A 68 4.12 -22.93 3.33
CA ASP A 68 3.38 -22.27 2.25
C ASP A 68 2.32 -21.27 2.78
N ALA A 69 1.93 -21.44 4.06
CA ALA A 69 1.00 -20.53 4.73
C ALA A 69 1.69 -19.20 5.10
N LEU A 70 1.41 -18.16 4.31
CA LEU A 70 1.88 -16.78 4.55
C LEU A 70 1.12 -16.05 5.67
N ASP A 71 0.01 -16.62 6.15
CA ASP A 71 -0.84 -15.99 7.16
C ASP A 71 -0.07 -15.79 8.47
N THR A 72 -0.20 -14.59 9.03
CA THR A 72 0.41 -14.21 10.31
C THR A 72 -0.62 -14.14 11.44
N ARG A 73 -1.89 -14.41 11.14
CA ARG A 73 -2.95 -14.44 12.15
C ARG A 73 -2.73 -15.55 13.15
N VAL A 74 -2.95 -15.21 14.41
CA VAL A 74 -3.06 -16.12 15.53
C VAL A 74 -4.38 -15.86 16.24
N ARG A 75 -4.94 -16.93 16.84
CA ARG A 75 -6.17 -16.82 17.61
C ARG A 75 -5.89 -15.96 18.86
N GLY A 76 -6.58 -14.82 18.96
CA GLY A 76 -6.54 -13.96 20.13
C GLY A 76 -7.31 -14.53 21.33
N ASP A 77 -7.49 -13.70 22.36
CA ASP A 77 -8.17 -14.06 23.61
C ASP A 77 -9.57 -14.66 23.33
N PRO A 78 -9.96 -15.79 23.97
CA PRO A 78 -11.19 -16.52 23.62
C PRO A 78 -12.48 -15.73 23.79
N GLY A 79 -12.44 -14.57 24.47
CA GLY A 79 -13.59 -13.69 24.71
C GLY A 79 -13.86 -12.63 23.65
N SER A 80 -12.87 -12.27 22.80
CA SER A 80 -13.01 -11.14 21.86
C SER A 80 -13.26 -11.55 20.41
N GLY A 81 -13.06 -12.83 20.06
CA GLY A 81 -13.14 -13.29 18.67
C GLY A 81 -12.13 -12.62 17.73
N GLN A 82 -11.14 -11.93 18.29
CA GLN A 82 -10.23 -11.05 17.55
C GLN A 82 -9.07 -11.85 16.95
N LEU A 83 -8.82 -11.61 15.67
CA LEU A 83 -7.60 -12.05 14.99
C LEU A 83 -6.49 -11.07 15.33
N THR A 84 -5.39 -11.59 15.87
CA THR A 84 -4.17 -10.83 16.13
C THR A 84 -3.07 -11.33 15.23
N HIS A 85 -2.16 -10.45 14.80
CA HIS A 85 -1.02 -10.86 13.99
C HIS A 85 0.21 -11.07 14.87
N VAL A 86 1.14 -11.93 14.45
CA VAL A 86 2.42 -12.10 15.16
C VAL A 86 3.27 -10.83 15.11
N ASP A 87 3.97 -10.50 16.19
CA ASP A 87 4.79 -9.28 16.23
C ASP A 87 6.01 -9.34 15.28
N GLN A 88 6.50 -10.55 14.98
CA GLN A 88 7.65 -10.77 14.12
C GLN A 88 7.41 -11.93 13.15
N ALA A 89 7.87 -11.77 11.91
CA ALA A 89 7.83 -12.80 10.89
C ALA A 89 9.03 -12.69 9.95
N SER A 90 9.35 -13.80 9.28
CA SER A 90 10.36 -13.82 8.22
C SER A 90 9.74 -14.45 6.97
N PHE A 91 9.93 -13.83 5.83
CA PHE A 91 9.45 -14.34 4.54
C PHE A 91 10.62 -14.59 3.58
N GLN A 92 10.64 -15.75 2.93
CA GLN A 92 11.56 -16.04 1.85
C GLN A 92 10.90 -15.73 0.51
N VAL A 93 11.60 -14.97 -0.32
CA VAL A 93 11.17 -14.52 -1.65
C VAL A 93 12.27 -14.90 -2.63
N ASP A 94 12.03 -15.96 -3.40
CA ASP A 94 12.96 -16.45 -4.42
C ASP A 94 12.57 -15.89 -5.79
N VAL A 95 13.28 -14.85 -6.25
CA VAL A 95 12.92 -14.09 -7.44
C VAL A 95 14.15 -13.56 -8.18
N PHE A 96 14.09 -13.50 -9.51
CA PHE A 96 15.15 -12.99 -10.39
C PHE A 96 16.52 -13.65 -10.12
N GLY A 97 16.50 -14.95 -9.79
CA GLY A 97 17.69 -15.73 -9.46
C GLY A 97 18.32 -15.43 -8.10
N THR A 98 17.64 -14.66 -7.25
CA THR A 98 18.10 -14.29 -5.89
C THR A 98 17.10 -14.76 -4.85
N SER A 99 17.59 -15.21 -3.69
CA SER A 99 16.77 -15.56 -2.53
C SER A 99 16.86 -14.45 -1.50
N PHE A 100 15.76 -13.74 -1.26
CA PHE A 100 15.68 -12.71 -0.24
C PHE A 100 14.97 -13.27 0.99
N ILE A 101 15.53 -13.00 2.17
CA ILE A 101 14.83 -13.24 3.43
C ILE A 101 14.46 -11.88 4.01
N LEU A 102 13.15 -11.62 4.10
CA LEU A 102 12.58 -10.38 4.60
C LEU A 102 12.26 -10.56 6.08
N ASP A 103 13.06 -9.98 6.96
CA ASP A 103 12.83 -9.98 8.40
C ASP A 103 11.99 -8.76 8.77
N VAL A 104 10.77 -8.99 9.24
CA VAL A 104 9.78 -7.95 9.45
C VAL A 104 9.17 -7.98 10.84
N MET A 105 8.79 -6.79 11.32
CA MET A 105 8.13 -6.57 12.60
C MET A 105 6.85 -5.77 12.39
N LEU A 106 5.83 -6.06 13.19
CA LEU A 106 4.54 -5.39 13.12
C LEU A 106 4.71 -3.89 13.41
N ASN A 107 4.14 -3.04 12.55
CA ASN A 107 4.29 -1.60 12.60
C ASN A 107 3.28 -0.96 13.58
N HIS A 108 3.66 -0.88 14.85
CA HIS A 108 2.80 -0.29 15.88
C HIS A 108 2.57 1.23 15.76
N ASP A 109 3.28 1.93 14.86
CA ASP A 109 3.15 3.37 14.66
C ASP A 109 2.02 3.74 13.68
N LEU A 110 1.68 2.85 12.74
CA LEU A 110 0.68 3.12 11.69
C LEU A 110 -0.76 2.96 12.21
N LEU A 111 -1.07 1.80 12.81
CA LEU A 111 -2.37 1.49 13.42
C LEU A 111 -2.12 0.56 14.61
N SER A 112 -2.40 1.00 15.83
CA SER A 112 -2.27 0.09 16.99
C SER A 112 -3.35 -1.00 16.95
N SER A 113 -3.10 -2.17 17.55
CA SER A 113 -4.11 -3.23 17.74
C SER A 113 -5.40 -2.75 18.45
N GLU A 114 -5.29 -1.66 19.20
CA GLU A 114 -6.38 -1.02 19.95
C GLU A 114 -6.92 0.25 19.26
N TYR A 115 -6.67 0.40 17.96
CA TYR A 115 -7.22 1.51 17.18
C TYR A 115 -8.76 1.43 17.16
N ILE A 116 -9.41 2.57 17.34
CA ILE A 116 -10.87 2.72 17.37
C ILE A 116 -11.26 3.92 16.51
N GLU A 117 -12.18 3.69 15.57
CA GLU A 117 -12.79 4.71 14.72
C GLU A 117 -14.04 5.27 15.37
N ARG A 118 -14.13 6.60 15.46
CA ARG A 118 -15.27 7.30 16.05
C ARG A 118 -16.06 8.05 14.98
N HIS A 119 -17.27 7.61 14.72
CA HIS A 119 -18.20 8.19 13.76
C HIS A 119 -19.25 9.04 14.46
N VAL A 120 -19.50 10.27 13.98
CA VAL A 120 -20.60 11.10 14.45
C VAL A 120 -21.73 11.04 13.43
N GLU A 121 -22.81 10.38 13.79
CA GLU A 121 -24.00 10.26 12.95
C GLU A 121 -24.75 11.60 12.85
N HIS A 122 -25.57 11.72 11.80
CA HIS A 122 -26.46 12.87 11.61
C HIS A 122 -27.51 12.90 12.73
N GLY A 123 -27.26 13.68 13.77
CA GLY A 123 -28.00 13.66 15.04
C GLY A 123 -27.12 13.78 16.29
N GLY A 124 -25.79 13.76 16.13
CA GLY A 124 -24.83 13.96 17.22
C GLY A 124 -24.52 12.70 18.03
N LYS A 125 -25.12 11.56 17.67
CA LYS A 125 -24.79 10.26 18.25
C LYS A 125 -23.40 9.84 17.77
N THR A 126 -22.55 9.51 18.74
CA THR A 126 -21.20 9.01 18.49
C THR A 126 -21.23 7.48 18.50
N VAL A 127 -20.69 6.86 17.46
CA VAL A 127 -20.52 5.41 17.32
C VAL A 127 -19.03 5.12 17.27
N GLU A 128 -18.56 4.24 18.16
CA GLU A 128 -17.20 3.74 18.14
C GLU A 128 -17.19 2.37 17.48
N VAL A 129 -16.35 2.22 16.46
CA VAL A 129 -16.12 0.97 15.73
C VAL A 129 -14.66 0.61 15.95
N LYS A 130 -14.38 -0.66 16.22
CA LYS A 130 -12.99 -1.12 16.27
C LYS A 130 -12.35 -0.83 14.92
N GLY A 131 -11.15 -0.24 14.94
CA GLY A 131 -10.39 0.04 13.74
C GLY A 131 -9.97 -1.23 12.99
N GLY A 132 -9.43 -1.06 11.78
CA GLY A 132 -9.00 -2.16 10.90
C GLY A 132 -7.98 -3.14 11.52
N GLU A 133 -7.68 -4.21 10.78
CA GLU A 133 -6.72 -5.23 11.21
C GLU A 133 -5.29 -4.66 11.34
N HIS A 134 -4.62 -4.96 12.45
CA HIS A 134 -3.22 -4.57 12.64
C HIS A 134 -2.28 -5.60 11.99
N CYS A 135 -2.05 -5.43 10.69
CA CYS A 135 -1.38 -6.40 9.81
C CYS A 135 -0.22 -5.81 8.98
N TYR A 136 0.17 -4.56 9.25
CA TYR A 136 1.21 -3.85 8.53
C TYR A 136 2.57 -4.07 9.19
N TYR A 137 3.58 -4.34 8.39
CA TYR A 137 4.92 -4.70 8.85
C TYR A 137 5.99 -3.83 8.20
N GLN A 138 7.05 -3.59 8.96
CA GLN A 138 8.27 -2.93 8.49
C GLN A 138 9.50 -3.77 8.84
N GLY A 139 10.56 -3.67 8.05
CA GLY A 139 11.72 -4.52 8.25
C GLY A 139 12.86 -4.28 7.28
N HIS A 140 13.74 -5.29 7.18
CA HIS A 140 14.93 -5.26 6.34
C HIS A 140 15.15 -6.64 5.68
N VAL A 141 15.82 -6.65 4.54
CA VAL A 141 16.41 -7.86 3.97
C VAL A 141 17.53 -8.34 4.90
N ARG A 142 17.46 -9.61 5.33
CA ARG A 142 18.42 -10.23 6.23
C ARG A 142 19.84 -10.05 5.71
N GLY A 143 20.71 -9.53 6.57
CA GLY A 143 22.12 -9.26 6.23
C GLY A 143 22.38 -7.96 5.48
N ASN A 144 21.35 -7.17 5.16
CA ASN A 144 21.51 -5.85 4.56
C ASN A 144 20.76 -4.76 5.36
N LEU A 145 21.48 -3.98 6.16
CA LEU A 145 20.87 -2.90 6.96
C LEU A 145 20.53 -1.64 6.18
N ALA A 146 20.99 -1.50 4.94
CA ALA A 146 20.61 -0.39 4.07
C ALA A 146 19.35 -0.68 3.23
N SER A 147 18.85 -1.92 3.33
CA SER A 147 17.57 -2.32 2.73
C SER A 147 16.40 -1.76 3.53
N PHE A 148 15.19 -1.87 3.00
CA PHE A 148 13.97 -1.68 3.78
C PHE A 148 12.86 -2.55 3.22
N VAL A 149 11.91 -2.90 4.07
CA VAL A 149 10.75 -3.73 3.75
C VAL A 149 9.51 -3.07 4.35
N ALA A 150 8.45 -3.01 3.56
CA ALA A 150 7.14 -2.53 3.94
C ALA A 150 6.09 -3.49 3.37
N LEU A 151 5.45 -4.29 4.23
CA LEU A 151 4.52 -5.34 3.82
C LEU A 151 3.20 -5.25 4.57
N SER A 152 2.16 -5.80 3.97
CA SER A 152 0.89 -6.10 4.63
C SER A 152 0.56 -7.56 4.40
N THR A 153 -0.03 -8.17 5.43
CA THR A 153 -0.52 -9.56 5.39
C THR A 153 -2.03 -9.65 5.61
N CYS A 154 -2.75 -8.52 5.51
CA CYS A 154 -4.21 -8.51 5.69
C CYS A 154 -4.92 -9.41 4.66
N HIS A 155 -4.51 -9.38 3.40
CA HIS A 155 -5.18 -10.14 2.33
C HIS A 155 -4.16 -10.78 1.41
N GLY A 156 -3.28 -11.60 2.00
CA GLY A 156 -2.09 -12.10 1.31
C GLY A 156 -0.89 -11.15 1.45
N LEU A 157 0.29 -11.63 1.04
CA LEU A 157 1.55 -10.92 1.21
C LEU A 157 1.71 -9.88 0.10
N HIS A 158 1.56 -8.60 0.43
CA HIS A 158 1.74 -7.53 -0.54
C HIS A 158 2.54 -6.37 0.04
N GLY A 159 3.14 -5.56 -0.83
CA GLY A 159 3.92 -4.40 -0.44
C GLY A 159 5.21 -4.32 -1.23
N MET A 160 6.24 -3.73 -0.64
CA MET A 160 7.51 -3.51 -1.31
C MET A 160 8.72 -3.80 -0.44
N PHE A 161 9.84 -4.07 -1.10
CA PHE A 161 11.15 -4.12 -0.46
C PHE A 161 12.23 -3.56 -1.38
N TYR A 162 13.26 -2.98 -0.80
CA TYR A 162 14.44 -2.47 -1.50
C TYR A 162 15.67 -3.25 -1.06
N ASP A 163 16.45 -3.78 -2.00
CA ASP A 163 17.61 -4.64 -1.69
C ASP A 163 18.94 -3.89 -1.56
N GLY A 164 18.96 -2.56 -1.63
CA GLY A 164 20.21 -1.77 -1.75
C GLY A 164 20.56 -1.37 -3.19
N ASN A 165 19.79 -1.83 -4.18
CA ASN A 165 20.00 -1.50 -5.60
C ASN A 165 18.67 -1.31 -6.34
N HIS A 166 17.74 -2.25 -6.21
CA HIS A 166 16.44 -2.24 -6.85
C HIS A 166 15.32 -2.30 -5.81
N THR A 167 14.19 -1.72 -6.18
CA THR A 167 12.95 -1.80 -5.41
C THR A 167 12.02 -2.80 -6.09
N TYR A 168 11.42 -3.66 -5.29
CA TYR A 168 10.56 -4.74 -5.70
C TYR A 168 9.16 -4.50 -5.14
N LEU A 169 8.15 -4.75 -5.96
CA LEU A 169 6.74 -4.79 -5.55
C LEU A 169 6.30 -6.25 -5.56
N ILE A 170 5.63 -6.70 -4.50
CA ILE A 170 5.01 -8.02 -4.41
C ILE A 170 3.50 -7.85 -4.22
N GLU A 171 2.71 -8.62 -4.97
CA GLU A 171 1.26 -8.66 -4.84
C GLU A 171 0.72 -10.09 -5.08
N PRO A 172 -0.36 -10.49 -4.39
CA PRO A 172 -1.08 -11.72 -4.67
C PRO A 172 -1.64 -11.72 -6.10
N GLU A 173 -1.69 -12.89 -6.73
CA GLU A 173 -2.37 -13.04 -8.02
C GLU A 173 -3.86 -13.32 -7.82
N GLU A 174 -4.73 -12.67 -8.61
CA GLU A 174 -6.19 -12.73 -8.43
C GLU A 174 -6.85 -14.10 -8.77
N ASN A 175 -6.08 -15.06 -9.29
CA ASN A 175 -6.61 -16.27 -9.93
C ASN A 175 -6.55 -17.56 -9.08
N ASP A 176 -6.50 -17.49 -7.76
CA ASP A 176 -6.58 -18.68 -6.89
C ASP A 176 -8.03 -19.16 -6.75
N THR A 177 -8.51 -19.85 -7.79
CA THR A 177 -9.76 -20.64 -7.77
C THR A 177 -9.55 -22.07 -7.28
N SER A 178 -8.31 -22.49 -7.03
CA SER A 178 -7.97 -23.81 -6.50
C SER A 178 -7.77 -23.76 -4.99
N GLN A 179 -8.41 -24.73 -4.33
CA GLN A 179 -8.31 -25.07 -2.91
C GLN A 179 -6.93 -25.70 -2.57
N GLU A 180 -5.86 -25.18 -3.17
CA GLU A 180 -4.46 -25.60 -2.99
C GLU A 180 -3.74 -24.45 -2.27
N ASP A 181 -2.99 -24.76 -1.20
CA ASP A 181 -2.40 -23.78 -0.27
C ASP A 181 -1.27 -22.89 -0.85
N PHE A 182 -1.00 -22.98 -2.15
CA PHE A 182 0.06 -22.23 -2.83
C PHE A 182 -0.44 -20.92 -3.40
N HIS A 183 -0.35 -19.85 -2.60
CA HIS A 183 -0.71 -18.51 -3.05
C HIS A 183 0.39 -17.92 -3.94
N PHE A 184 0.15 -17.88 -5.25
CA PHE A 184 1.05 -17.25 -6.20
C PHE A 184 1.10 -15.74 -6.00
N HIS A 185 2.30 -15.20 -6.15
CA HIS A 185 2.54 -13.76 -6.06
C HIS A 185 3.32 -13.29 -7.28
N SER A 186 2.88 -12.19 -7.85
CA SER A 186 3.64 -11.48 -8.87
C SER A 186 4.62 -10.52 -8.22
N VAL A 187 5.89 -10.64 -8.58
CA VAL A 187 6.94 -9.72 -8.15
C VAL A 187 7.45 -8.92 -9.33
N TYR A 188 7.50 -7.61 -9.16
CA TYR A 188 7.96 -6.65 -10.17
C TYR A 188 9.23 -5.97 -9.71
N LYS A 189 10.25 -5.94 -10.57
CA LYS A 189 11.50 -5.24 -10.32
C LYS A 189 11.46 -3.85 -10.95
N SER A 190 11.51 -2.81 -10.14
CA SER A 190 11.49 -1.42 -10.61
C SER A 190 12.80 -1.06 -11.33
N ARG A 191 12.71 -0.20 -12.35
CA ARG A 191 13.90 0.46 -12.94
C ARG A 191 14.42 1.61 -12.09
N LEU A 192 13.57 2.16 -11.21
CA LEU A 192 13.84 3.34 -10.38
C LEU A 192 13.91 2.96 -8.90
N PHE A 193 14.77 3.65 -8.16
CA PHE A 193 14.93 3.51 -6.71
C PHE A 193 13.63 3.82 -5.95
N GLU A 194 12.83 4.79 -6.42
CA GLU A 194 11.56 5.19 -5.80
C GLU A 194 10.36 4.79 -6.66
N PHE A 195 9.33 4.24 -6.02
CA PHE A 195 8.01 4.15 -6.61
C PHE A 195 7.30 5.50 -6.42
N PRO A 196 6.94 6.24 -7.50
CA PRO A 196 5.98 7.33 -7.42
C PRO A 196 4.75 6.93 -6.60
N LEU A 197 4.48 7.69 -5.54
CA LEU A 197 3.34 7.52 -4.62
C LEU A 197 1.99 7.63 -5.35
N ASP A 198 1.97 8.33 -6.49
CA ASP A 198 0.76 8.56 -7.30
C ASP A 198 0.21 7.31 -8.00
N ASP A 199 1.01 6.24 -8.11
CA ASP A 199 0.65 5.00 -8.81
C ASP A 199 0.65 3.77 -7.87
N LEU A 200 0.63 4.00 -6.56
CA LEU A 200 0.52 2.92 -5.59
C LEU A 200 -0.89 2.31 -5.65
N PRO A 201 -1.03 0.97 -5.70
CA PRO A 201 -2.34 0.34 -5.62
C PRO A 201 -3.02 0.81 -4.32
N SER A 202 -4.30 1.16 -4.42
CA SER A 202 -5.12 1.62 -3.30
C SER A 202 -4.95 0.69 -2.10
N GLY A 203 -4.23 1.13 -1.07
CA GLY A 203 -3.87 0.31 0.09
C GLY A 203 -2.40 0.39 0.50
N MET A 204 -1.52 0.93 -0.35
CA MET A 204 -0.13 1.22 0.00
C MET A 204 0.03 2.69 0.37
N ILE A 205 -0.51 3.08 1.52
CA ILE A 205 -0.14 4.34 2.18
C ILE A 205 0.72 3.93 3.37
N LEU A 206 2.01 4.26 3.31
CA LEU A 206 2.92 4.24 4.45
C LEU A 206 2.74 5.48 5.31
#